data_AF-A0A1V5PPN7-F1
#
_entry.id   AF-A0A1V5PPN7-F1
#
_cell.length_a   1.000
_cell.length_b   1.000
_cell.length_c   1.000
_cell.angle_alpha   90.00
_cell.angle_beta   90.00
_cell.angle_gamma   90.00
#
_symmetry.space_group_name_H-M   'P 1'
#
loop_
_entity.id
_entity.type
_entity.pdbx_description
1 polymer ?
#
loop_
_entity_poly.entity_id
_entity_poly.type
_entity_poly.pdbx_seq_one_letter_code
_entity_poly.pdbx_strand_id
1 'polypeptide(L)'
;MDKYFKRLEEIYEDFDREYFRKDIDNTCKACELCCTSTFRYPDLSALEYDYLKKYVKENNISPSVDNFKNFFQYKDSPYCPYWSKEKGCRVYLARPMFCRMFGLFRFEGDSELPKSCVFYGKRIDVTDESRYKIIKNLPEYMDLIYKYGLLKAENKEEKLEILIKMGKDYITQSRLEEALSILSEVEKIDPHNVSVLFDLAFIYREMNKPEKSKEKLERSIYLGGEEKYPYIHQHYGFVCLTMNCLEEAHKAFMKAIELEPDSMLPYLGMALFFSVREENVKALEYCRKALEINPQDPVALNLAQSILKL
;
A
#
# COMPACT_ATOMS: atom_id res chain seq x y z
N MET A 1 -11.60 -15.46 18.29
CA MET A 1 -11.74 -15.50 16.82
C MET A 1 -13.08 -14.93 16.38
N ASP A 2 -14.20 -15.30 16.99
CA ASP A 2 -15.54 -14.88 16.53
C ASP A 2 -15.76 -13.36 16.44
N LYS A 3 -15.15 -12.56 17.33
CA LYS A 3 -15.23 -11.09 17.23
C LYS A 3 -14.64 -10.53 15.92
N TYR A 4 -13.58 -11.13 15.40
CA TYR A 4 -12.94 -10.69 14.17
C TYR A 4 -13.77 -11.06 12.95
N PHE A 5 -14.34 -12.27 12.96
CA PHE A 5 -15.25 -12.74 11.92
C PHE A 5 -16.51 -11.89 11.86
N LYS A 6 -17.14 -11.62 13.01
CA LYS A 6 -18.30 -10.73 13.07
C LYS A 6 -17.98 -9.34 12.54
N ARG A 7 -16.83 -8.77 12.92
CA ARG A 7 -16.43 -7.45 12.43
C ARG A 7 -16.13 -7.45 10.92
N LEU A 8 -15.54 -8.52 10.41
CA LEU A 8 -15.32 -8.71 8.98
C LEU A 8 -16.65 -8.75 8.21
N GLU A 9 -17.64 -9.48 8.73
CA GLU A 9 -19.00 -9.54 8.17
C GLU A 9 -19.63 -8.14 8.11
N GLU A 10 -19.58 -7.37 9.20
CA GLU A 10 -20.11 -6.00 9.25
C GLU A 10 -19.48 -5.09 8.17
N ILE A 11 -18.15 -5.12 8.03
CA ILE A 11 -17.43 -4.34 6.99
C ILE A 11 -17.89 -4.74 5.60
N TYR A 12 -18.12 -6.03 5.37
CA TYR A 12 -18.57 -6.53 4.07
C TYR A 12 -20.03 -6.23 3.79
N GLU A 13 -20.91 -6.24 4.79
CA GLU A 13 -22.28 -5.79 4.64
C GLU A 13 -22.34 -4.30 4.28
N ASP A 14 -21.50 -3.46 4.90
CA ASP A 14 -21.36 -2.05 4.53
C ASP A 14 -20.89 -1.89 3.09
N PHE A 15 -19.85 -2.62 2.70
CA PHE A 15 -19.37 -2.66 1.32
C PHE A 15 -20.48 -3.10 0.35
N ASP A 16 -21.25 -4.12 0.73
CA ASP A 16 -22.34 -4.63 -0.09
C ASP A 16 -23.42 -3.58 -0.33
N ARG A 17 -23.85 -2.91 0.75
CA ARG A 17 -24.84 -1.82 0.71
C ARG A 17 -24.39 -0.63 -0.14
N GLU A 18 -23.12 -0.27 -0.08
CA GLU A 18 -22.59 0.92 -0.75
C GLU A 18 -22.38 0.68 -2.26
N TYR A 19 -21.86 -0.50 -2.64
CA TYR A 19 -21.36 -0.71 -4.00
C TYR A 19 -22.20 -1.66 -4.86
N PHE A 20 -23.07 -2.48 -4.27
CA PHE A 20 -23.92 -3.40 -5.02
C PHE A 20 -25.40 -3.05 -4.90
N ARG A 21 -26.12 -3.20 -6.00
CA ARG A 21 -27.56 -2.97 -6.00
C ARG A 21 -28.29 -4.23 -5.51
N LYS A 22 -29.30 -4.02 -4.65
CA LYS A 22 -30.18 -5.08 -4.12
C LYS A 22 -31.20 -5.61 -5.14
N ASP A 23 -31.32 -4.96 -6.30
CA ASP A 23 -32.28 -5.30 -7.36
C ASP A 23 -31.77 -6.38 -8.32
N ILE A 24 -30.52 -6.82 -8.16
CA ILE A 24 -29.94 -7.84 -9.02
C ILE A 24 -30.09 -9.21 -8.36
N ASP A 25 -30.82 -10.11 -9.02
CA ASP A 25 -31.07 -11.48 -8.57
C ASP A 25 -29.81 -12.16 -8.05
N ASN A 26 -29.93 -12.94 -6.96
CA ASN A 26 -28.90 -13.72 -6.25
C ASN A 26 -28.18 -14.79 -7.14
N THR A 27 -27.73 -14.40 -8.32
CA THR A 27 -27.18 -15.23 -9.39
C THR A 27 -25.87 -14.64 -9.87
N CYS A 28 -24.96 -15.49 -10.36
CA CYS A 28 -23.68 -15.02 -10.91
C CYS A 28 -23.80 -14.10 -12.14
N LYS A 29 -24.97 -14.02 -12.80
CA LYS A 29 -25.20 -13.09 -13.92
C LYS A 29 -25.24 -11.62 -13.47
N ALA A 30 -25.57 -11.38 -12.20
CA ALA A 30 -25.49 -10.08 -11.54
C ALA A 30 -24.06 -9.61 -11.24
N CYS A 31 -23.09 -10.53 -11.29
CA CYS A 31 -21.75 -10.35 -10.75
C CYS A 31 -20.77 -9.69 -11.72
N GLU A 32 -21.25 -8.92 -12.72
CA GLU A 32 -20.34 -8.10 -13.53
C GLU A 32 -19.49 -7.19 -12.63
N LEU A 33 -20.01 -6.69 -11.51
CA LEU A 33 -19.23 -5.89 -10.55
C LEU A 33 -18.26 -6.70 -9.66
N CYS A 34 -18.54 -7.98 -9.35
CA CYS A 34 -17.70 -8.81 -8.46
C CYS A 34 -16.46 -9.36 -9.18
N CYS A 35 -16.57 -9.60 -10.48
CA CYS A 35 -15.55 -10.31 -11.26
C CYS A 35 -14.82 -9.42 -12.27
N THR A 36 -15.32 -8.21 -12.58
CA THR A 36 -14.63 -7.26 -13.48
C THR A 36 -13.51 -6.47 -12.81
N SER A 37 -13.06 -6.87 -11.61
CA SER A 37 -11.94 -6.23 -10.93
C SER A 37 -12.06 -4.71 -10.85
N THR A 38 -13.24 -4.17 -10.61
CA THR A 38 -13.43 -2.71 -10.43
C THR A 38 -12.96 -2.21 -9.06
N PHE A 39 -12.25 -3.05 -8.30
CA PHE A 39 -11.62 -2.71 -7.03
C PHE A 39 -10.23 -3.36 -7.01
N ARG A 40 -9.19 -2.57 -6.71
CA ARG A 40 -7.86 -3.10 -6.40
C ARG A 40 -7.91 -3.67 -4.99
N TYR A 41 -8.18 -4.96 -4.89
CA TYR A 41 -8.07 -5.65 -3.62
C TYR A 41 -6.66 -6.19 -3.40
N PRO A 42 -6.16 -6.19 -2.15
CA PRO A 42 -5.01 -7.00 -1.80
C PRO A 42 -5.37 -8.49 -1.89
N ASP A 43 -4.35 -9.34 -1.88
CA ASP A 43 -4.51 -10.78 -1.75
C ASP A 43 -5.37 -11.13 -0.52
N LEU A 44 -5.96 -12.33 -0.55
CA LEU A 44 -6.80 -12.80 0.55
C LEU A 44 -5.97 -12.87 1.85
N SER A 45 -6.42 -12.14 2.87
CA SER A 45 -5.79 -12.15 4.18
C SER A 45 -6.04 -13.46 4.94
N ALA A 46 -5.20 -13.76 5.94
CA ALA A 46 -5.39 -14.91 6.82
C ALA A 46 -6.75 -14.87 7.54
N LEU A 47 -7.22 -13.69 7.92
CA LEU A 47 -8.53 -13.48 8.55
C LEU A 47 -9.66 -13.95 7.64
N GLU A 48 -9.64 -13.50 6.39
CA GLU A 48 -10.65 -13.87 5.41
C GLU A 48 -10.56 -15.35 5.09
N TYR A 49 -9.36 -15.90 4.95
CA TYR A 49 -9.18 -17.32 4.69
C TYR A 49 -9.81 -18.19 5.78
N ASP A 50 -9.51 -17.89 7.04
CA ASP A 50 -10.05 -18.64 8.18
C ASP A 50 -11.56 -18.45 8.33
N TYR A 51 -12.05 -17.24 8.04
CA TYR A 51 -13.49 -16.97 7.96
C TYR A 51 -14.18 -17.84 6.91
N LEU A 52 -13.64 -17.89 5.69
CA LEU A 52 -14.20 -18.68 4.60
C LEU A 52 -14.22 -20.17 4.92
N LYS A 53 -13.15 -20.69 5.55
CA LYS A 53 -13.11 -22.09 6.01
C LYS A 53 -14.23 -22.40 7.00
N LYS A 54 -14.45 -21.50 7.97
CA LYS A 54 -15.56 -21.61 8.93
C LYS A 54 -16.91 -21.58 8.20
N TYR A 55 -17.11 -20.59 7.33
CA TYR A 55 -18.36 -20.40 6.59
C TYR A 55 -18.74 -21.62 5.74
N VAL A 56 -17.80 -22.15 4.94
CA VAL A 56 -18.02 -23.32 4.08
C VAL A 56 -18.39 -24.55 4.91
N LYS A 57 -17.69 -24.75 6.03
CA LYS A 57 -17.93 -25.88 6.94
C LYS A 57 -19.31 -25.78 7.60
N GLU A 58 -19.67 -24.62 8.15
CA GLU A 58 -20.95 -24.42 8.86
C GLU A 58 -22.16 -24.54 7.93
N ASN A 59 -21.99 -24.19 6.65
CA ASN A 59 -23.06 -24.26 5.65
C ASN A 59 -23.05 -25.56 4.83
N ASN A 60 -22.22 -26.55 5.18
CA ASN A 60 -22.06 -27.83 4.46
C ASN A 60 -21.85 -27.63 2.94
N ILE A 61 -21.02 -26.66 2.58
CA ILE A 61 -20.71 -26.32 1.20
C ILE A 61 -19.51 -27.18 0.74
N SER A 62 -19.59 -27.75 -0.45
CA SER A 62 -18.52 -28.51 -1.09
C SER A 62 -18.17 -27.90 -2.44
N PRO A 63 -16.88 -27.84 -2.85
CA PRO A 63 -15.68 -28.35 -2.17
C PRO A 63 -15.15 -27.44 -1.05
N SER A 64 -14.18 -27.91 -0.24
CA SER A 64 -13.53 -27.07 0.77
C SER A 64 -12.80 -25.87 0.15
N VAL A 65 -12.52 -24.83 0.95
CA VAL A 65 -11.77 -23.64 0.50
C VAL A 65 -10.37 -24.02 -0.03
N ASP A 66 -9.68 -24.95 0.63
CA ASP A 66 -8.36 -25.43 0.20
C ASP A 66 -8.45 -26.15 -1.17
N ASN A 67 -9.46 -27.00 -1.35
CA ASN A 67 -9.71 -27.72 -2.59
C ASN A 67 -10.08 -26.76 -3.73
N PHE A 68 -10.70 -25.63 -3.42
CA PHE A 68 -11.13 -24.65 -4.38
C PHE A 68 -10.03 -23.69 -4.84
N LYS A 69 -8.96 -23.46 -4.06
CA LYS A 69 -7.78 -22.72 -4.56
C LYS A 69 -7.24 -23.27 -5.88
N ASN A 70 -7.42 -24.57 -6.08
CA ASN A 70 -7.07 -25.29 -7.30
C ASN A 70 -8.23 -25.37 -8.30
N PHE A 71 -9.13 -24.38 -8.35
CA PHE A 71 -10.38 -24.47 -9.11
C PHE A 71 -10.18 -24.85 -10.60
N PHE A 72 -9.09 -24.39 -11.21
CA PHE A 72 -8.71 -24.76 -12.59
C PHE A 72 -8.38 -26.24 -12.79
N GLN A 73 -8.24 -27.02 -11.71
CA GLN A 73 -8.12 -28.48 -11.76
C GLN A 73 -9.48 -29.16 -11.98
N TYR A 74 -10.62 -28.50 -11.73
CA TYR A 74 -11.98 -29.04 -11.99
C TYR A 74 -12.46 -28.72 -13.40
N LYS A 75 -11.64 -29.06 -14.41
CA LYS A 75 -11.88 -28.73 -15.84
C LYS A 75 -13.23 -29.19 -16.38
N ASP A 76 -13.86 -30.18 -15.74
CA ASP A 76 -15.12 -30.80 -16.18
C ASP A 76 -16.39 -30.11 -15.67
N SER A 77 -16.29 -29.13 -14.74
CA SER A 77 -17.45 -28.41 -14.24
C SER A 77 -17.67 -27.11 -15.00
N PRO A 78 -18.82 -26.92 -15.67
CA PRO A 78 -19.07 -25.71 -16.42
C PRO A 78 -19.24 -24.45 -15.58
N TYR A 79 -19.39 -24.61 -14.25
CA TYR A 79 -19.67 -23.55 -13.29
C TYR A 79 -18.70 -23.61 -12.10
N CYS A 80 -18.52 -22.46 -11.43
CA CYS A 80 -17.94 -22.37 -10.09
C CYS A 80 -18.62 -23.43 -9.20
N PRO A 81 -17.88 -24.24 -8.43
CA PRO A 81 -18.45 -25.37 -7.72
C PRO A 81 -19.29 -24.89 -6.53
N TYR A 82 -19.19 -23.61 -6.13
CA TYR A 82 -20.06 -22.98 -5.14
C TYR A 82 -21.39 -22.49 -5.69
N TRP A 83 -21.58 -22.52 -7.01
CA TRP A 83 -22.82 -22.13 -7.65
C TRP A 83 -23.63 -23.37 -8.08
N SER A 84 -24.96 -23.27 -8.01
CA SER A 84 -25.88 -24.22 -8.64
C SER A 84 -27.11 -23.51 -9.18
N LYS A 85 -27.78 -24.12 -10.15
CA LYS A 85 -29.01 -23.57 -10.75
C LYS A 85 -30.16 -23.47 -9.74
N GLU A 86 -30.24 -24.41 -8.80
CA GLU A 86 -31.31 -24.51 -7.80
C GLU A 86 -31.10 -23.57 -6.61
N LYS A 87 -29.86 -23.44 -6.13
CA LYS A 87 -29.53 -22.69 -4.89
C LYS A 87 -28.82 -21.38 -5.14
N GLY A 88 -28.55 -21.02 -6.39
CA GLY A 88 -27.76 -19.85 -6.73
C GLY A 88 -26.32 -19.95 -6.22
N CYS A 89 -25.72 -18.80 -5.90
CA CYS A 89 -24.38 -18.74 -5.31
C CYS A 89 -24.45 -19.08 -3.81
N ARG A 90 -23.92 -20.24 -3.42
CA ARG A 90 -23.92 -20.68 -2.00
C ARG A 90 -22.98 -19.88 -1.11
N VAL A 91 -22.16 -19.03 -1.72
CA VAL A 91 -21.20 -18.15 -1.03
C VAL A 91 -21.52 -16.67 -1.26
N TYR A 92 -22.77 -16.37 -1.64
CA TYR A 92 -23.18 -15.03 -2.03
C TYR A 92 -22.93 -13.98 -0.96
N LEU A 93 -23.20 -14.31 0.31
CA LEU A 93 -22.98 -13.41 1.44
C LEU A 93 -21.49 -13.13 1.71
N ALA A 94 -20.62 -14.02 1.24
CA ALA A 94 -19.17 -13.87 1.34
C ALA A 94 -18.53 -13.52 -0.03
N ARG A 95 -19.34 -13.10 -1.03
CA ARG A 95 -18.89 -12.89 -2.41
C ARG A 95 -17.68 -11.96 -2.56
N PRO A 96 -17.53 -10.85 -1.80
CA PRO A 96 -16.37 -9.99 -1.99
C PRO A 96 -15.06 -10.72 -1.63
N MET A 97 -15.11 -11.67 -0.68
CA MET A 97 -13.98 -12.51 -0.27
C MET A 97 -13.73 -13.67 -1.24
N PHE A 98 -14.79 -14.36 -1.68
CA PHE A 98 -14.65 -15.51 -2.60
C PHE A 98 -14.21 -15.10 -4.01
N CYS A 99 -14.71 -13.97 -4.53
CA CYS A 99 -14.27 -13.45 -5.84
C CYS A 99 -12.76 -13.10 -5.82
N ARG A 100 -12.23 -12.61 -4.68
CA ARG A 100 -10.80 -12.30 -4.52
C ARG A 100 -9.90 -13.52 -4.44
N MET A 101 -10.41 -14.68 -4.01
CA MET A 101 -9.63 -15.93 -4.03
C MET A 101 -9.11 -16.30 -5.43
N PHE A 102 -9.79 -15.83 -6.48
CA PHE A 102 -9.40 -16.06 -7.87
C PHE A 102 -8.34 -15.08 -8.39
N GLY A 103 -8.03 -14.02 -7.63
CA GLY A 103 -7.22 -12.90 -8.11
C GLY A 103 -7.92 -12.07 -9.21
N LEU A 104 -7.21 -11.07 -9.72
CA LEU A 104 -7.59 -10.43 -10.98
C LEU A 104 -7.57 -11.51 -12.06
N PHE A 105 -8.68 -11.76 -12.75
CA PHE A 105 -8.63 -12.53 -13.99
C PHE A 105 -7.80 -11.74 -15.01
N ARG A 106 -6.50 -11.97 -15.07
CA ARG A 106 -5.58 -11.33 -16.01
C ARG A 106 -5.79 -11.97 -17.37
N PHE A 107 -6.53 -11.30 -18.24
CA PHE A 107 -6.85 -11.79 -19.58
C PHE A 107 -5.87 -11.23 -20.62
N GLU A 108 -4.65 -11.75 -20.63
CA GLU A 108 -3.74 -11.60 -21.77
C GLU A 108 -3.59 -12.97 -22.46
N GLY A 109 -4.31 -13.19 -23.57
CA GLY A 109 -4.27 -14.45 -24.36
C GLY A 109 -5.55 -15.30 -24.33
N ASP A 110 -5.55 -16.41 -25.09
CA ASP A 110 -6.64 -17.41 -25.13
C ASP A 110 -6.84 -18.00 -23.73
N SER A 111 -7.92 -17.61 -23.08
CA SER A 111 -8.22 -17.90 -21.68
C SER A 111 -8.24 -19.41 -21.37
N GLU A 112 -7.56 -19.83 -20.30
CA GLU A 112 -7.66 -21.19 -19.69
C GLU A 112 -9.03 -21.49 -19.04
N LEU A 113 -10.04 -20.65 -19.28
CA LEU A 113 -11.37 -20.85 -18.74
C LEU A 113 -12.16 -21.84 -19.60
N PRO A 114 -12.96 -22.74 -19.00
CA PRO A 114 -13.91 -23.55 -19.74
C PRO A 114 -14.86 -22.66 -20.56
N LYS A 115 -15.25 -23.09 -21.76
CA LYS A 115 -16.21 -22.37 -22.66
C LYS A 115 -17.53 -22.00 -22.00
N SER A 116 -17.90 -22.74 -20.96
CA SER A 116 -19.11 -22.56 -20.17
C SER A 116 -19.00 -21.50 -19.08
N CYS A 117 -17.78 -21.01 -18.78
CA CYS A 117 -17.59 -19.91 -17.85
C CYS A 117 -18.25 -18.65 -18.41
N VAL A 118 -19.00 -17.91 -17.60
CA VAL A 118 -19.67 -16.66 -18.01
C VAL A 118 -18.71 -15.54 -18.42
N PHE A 119 -17.41 -15.73 -18.16
CA PHE A 119 -16.31 -14.83 -18.55
C PHE A 119 -15.48 -15.37 -19.72
N TYR A 120 -15.81 -16.54 -20.28
CA TYR A 120 -15.11 -17.06 -21.45
C TYR A 120 -15.14 -16.03 -22.59
N GLY A 121 -13.97 -15.62 -23.07
CA GLY A 121 -13.82 -14.62 -24.13
C GLY A 121 -14.07 -13.15 -23.71
N LYS A 122 -14.33 -12.84 -22.43
CA LYS A 122 -14.40 -11.46 -21.94
C LYS A 122 -12.98 -10.93 -21.66
N ARG A 123 -12.59 -9.80 -22.25
CA ARG A 123 -11.34 -9.09 -21.91
C ARG A 123 -11.61 -8.02 -20.86
N ILE A 124 -10.81 -8.00 -19.79
CA ILE A 124 -10.78 -6.90 -18.83
C ILE A 124 -9.49 -6.13 -19.08
N ASP A 125 -9.62 -4.85 -19.42
CA ASP A 125 -8.47 -3.96 -19.46
C ASP A 125 -8.10 -3.55 -18.03
N VAL A 126 -7.00 -4.10 -17.52
CA VAL A 126 -6.48 -3.82 -16.17
C VAL A 126 -5.70 -2.51 -16.10
N THR A 127 -5.48 -1.85 -17.24
CA THR A 127 -4.76 -0.57 -17.31
C THR A 127 -5.68 0.64 -17.14
N ASP A 128 -6.99 0.45 -17.32
CA ASP A 128 -7.99 1.50 -17.13
C ASP A 128 -8.30 1.71 -15.64
N GLU A 129 -7.41 2.45 -14.96
CA GLU A 129 -7.52 2.70 -13.53
C GLU A 129 -8.77 3.50 -13.12
N SER A 130 -9.41 4.20 -14.08
CA SER A 130 -10.63 4.97 -13.85
C SER A 130 -11.82 4.11 -13.42
N ARG A 131 -11.74 2.78 -13.65
CA ARG A 131 -12.75 1.81 -13.25
C ARG A 131 -12.61 1.36 -11.80
N TYR A 132 -11.49 1.66 -11.14
CA TYR A 132 -11.27 1.25 -9.75
C TYR A 132 -12.01 2.18 -8.79
N LYS A 133 -12.87 1.61 -7.97
CA LYS A 133 -13.55 2.31 -6.88
C LYS A 133 -12.69 2.28 -5.61
N ILE A 134 -12.66 3.42 -4.91
CA ILE A 134 -12.00 3.56 -3.60
C ILE A 134 -12.85 2.83 -2.56
N ILE A 135 -12.22 1.96 -1.76
CA ILE A 135 -12.87 1.26 -0.64
C ILE A 135 -12.97 2.25 0.54
N LYS A 136 -14.18 2.66 0.88
CA LYS A 136 -14.45 3.67 1.92
C LYS A 136 -13.96 3.28 3.32
N ASN A 137 -14.09 2.00 3.67
CA ASN A 137 -13.69 1.45 4.97
C ASN A 137 -12.32 0.75 4.92
N LEU A 138 -11.43 1.16 4.00
CA LEU A 138 -10.14 0.52 3.81
C LEU A 138 -9.26 0.60 5.08
N PRO A 139 -9.15 1.75 5.77
CA PRO A 139 -8.39 1.84 7.02
C PRO A 139 -8.85 0.84 8.08
N GLU A 140 -10.16 0.78 8.36
CA GLU A 140 -10.74 -0.10 9.37
C GLU A 140 -10.56 -1.58 9.02
N TYR A 141 -10.66 -1.90 7.72
CA TYR A 141 -10.43 -3.23 7.21
C TYR A 141 -8.96 -3.65 7.37
N MET A 142 -8.01 -2.79 7.01
CA MET A 142 -6.57 -3.07 7.17
C MET A 142 -6.20 -3.24 8.64
N ASP A 143 -6.71 -2.36 9.51
CA ASP A 143 -6.61 -2.48 10.97
C ASP A 143 -7.05 -3.87 11.48
N LEU A 144 -8.19 -4.36 10.98
CA LEU A 144 -8.75 -5.65 11.37
C LEU A 144 -7.84 -6.81 10.92
N ILE A 145 -7.32 -6.74 9.69
CA ILE A 145 -6.37 -7.72 9.14
C ILE A 145 -5.11 -7.77 10.00
N TYR A 146 -4.47 -6.63 10.27
CA TYR A 146 -3.23 -6.60 11.03
C TYR A 146 -3.45 -7.15 12.44
N LYS A 147 -4.53 -6.74 13.13
CA LYS A 147 -4.86 -7.24 14.47
C LYS A 147 -5.11 -8.75 14.49
N TYR A 148 -5.69 -9.32 13.43
CA TYR A 148 -5.85 -10.77 13.32
C TYR A 148 -4.55 -11.47 12.97
N GLY A 149 -3.73 -10.89 12.08
CA GLY A 149 -2.40 -11.39 11.76
C GLY A 149 -1.53 -11.47 13.01
N LEU A 150 -1.51 -10.42 13.84
CA LEU A 150 -0.77 -10.42 15.11
C LEU A 150 -1.26 -11.48 16.10
N LEU A 151 -2.55 -11.83 16.08
CA LEU A 151 -3.11 -12.93 16.87
C LEU A 151 -2.63 -14.30 16.38
N LYS A 152 -2.38 -14.42 15.08
CA LYS A 152 -1.99 -15.67 14.39
C LYS A 152 -0.49 -15.86 14.24
N ALA A 153 0.30 -14.80 14.38
CA ALA A 153 1.74 -14.85 14.25
C ALA A 153 2.33 -15.93 15.16
N GLU A 154 3.03 -16.89 14.56
CA GLU A 154 3.54 -18.07 15.28
C GLU A 154 4.92 -17.80 15.90
N ASN A 155 5.63 -16.80 15.36
CA ASN A 155 6.97 -16.46 15.77
C ASN A 155 7.19 -14.93 15.79
N LYS A 156 8.35 -14.56 16.33
CA LYS A 156 8.76 -13.16 16.51
C LYS A 156 8.93 -12.45 15.17
N GLU A 157 9.45 -13.13 14.15
CA GLU A 157 9.75 -12.57 12.84
C GLU A 157 8.46 -12.17 12.10
N GLU A 158 7.48 -13.08 12.03
CA GLU A 158 6.14 -12.81 11.48
C GLU A 158 5.47 -11.63 12.18
N LYS A 159 5.54 -11.59 13.52
CA LYS A 159 4.97 -10.49 14.30
C LYS A 159 5.61 -9.16 13.90
N LEU A 160 6.94 -9.11 13.77
CA LEU A 160 7.66 -7.90 13.37
C LEU A 160 7.29 -7.46 11.96
N GLU A 161 7.22 -8.38 10.99
CA GLU A 161 6.79 -8.04 9.64
C GLU A 161 5.40 -7.41 9.60
N ILE A 162 4.46 -7.96 10.38
CA ILE A 162 3.09 -7.44 10.45
C ILE A 162 3.09 -6.04 11.08
N LEU A 163 3.83 -5.82 12.16
CA LEU A 163 3.95 -4.50 12.79
C LEU A 163 4.58 -3.47 11.84
N ILE A 164 5.61 -3.85 11.09
CA ILE A 164 6.25 -2.97 10.09
C ILE A 164 5.26 -2.60 8.99
N LYS A 165 4.53 -3.58 8.43
CA LYS A 165 3.50 -3.33 7.40
C LYS A 165 2.39 -2.43 7.93
N MET A 166 1.92 -2.67 9.15
CA MET A 166 0.91 -1.86 9.83
C MET A 166 1.38 -0.42 10.06
N GLY A 167 2.62 -0.23 10.54
CA GLY A 167 3.19 1.10 10.75
C GLY A 167 3.34 1.89 9.45
N LYS A 168 3.78 1.25 8.37
CA LYS A 168 3.87 1.87 7.03
C LYS A 168 2.50 2.27 6.48
N ASP A 169 1.50 1.40 6.61
CA ASP A 169 0.14 1.71 6.19
C ASP A 169 -0.42 2.93 6.96
N TYR A 170 -0.16 3.00 8.27
CA TYR A 170 -0.52 4.18 9.08
C TYR A 170 0.18 5.46 8.62
N ILE A 171 1.46 5.40 8.18
CA ILE A 171 2.14 6.54 7.56
C ILE A 171 1.37 7.00 6.31
N THR A 172 0.99 6.08 5.41
CA THR A 172 0.27 6.44 4.18
C THR A 172 -1.11 7.06 4.44
N GLN A 173 -1.72 6.73 5.59
CA GLN A 173 -3.00 7.28 6.05
C GLN A 173 -2.83 8.57 6.87
N SER A 174 -1.61 9.11 7.00
CA SER A 174 -1.27 10.25 7.86
C SER A 174 -1.60 10.05 9.35
N ARG A 175 -1.73 8.80 9.81
CA ARG A 175 -1.95 8.42 11.22
C ARG A 175 -0.61 8.33 11.95
N LEU A 176 0.09 9.46 12.02
CA LEU A 176 1.51 9.52 12.42
C LEU A 176 1.76 9.06 13.86
N GLU A 177 0.87 9.39 14.80
CA GLU A 177 1.02 8.98 16.21
C GLU A 177 0.91 7.46 16.38
N GLU A 178 -0.02 6.83 15.65
CA GLU A 178 -0.20 5.39 15.70
C GLU A 178 0.96 4.67 15.01
N ALA A 179 1.41 5.18 13.86
CA ALA A 179 2.59 4.68 13.18
C ALA A 179 3.83 4.76 14.08
N LEU A 180 4.01 5.90 14.75
CA LEU A 180 5.12 6.12 15.69
C LEU A 180 5.09 5.09 16.82
N SER A 181 3.92 4.87 17.42
CA SER A 181 3.76 3.91 18.52
C SER A 181 4.20 2.51 18.09
N ILE A 182 3.66 2.01 16.97
CA ILE A 182 3.93 0.67 16.45
C ILE A 182 5.40 0.52 16.04
N LEU A 183 5.93 1.45 15.25
CA LEU A 183 7.31 1.36 14.75
C LEU A 183 8.35 1.58 15.86
N SER A 184 8.01 2.31 16.93
CA SER A 184 8.88 2.42 18.11
C SER A 184 8.94 1.10 18.90
N GLU A 185 7.86 0.32 18.94
CA GLU A 185 7.90 -1.04 19.48
C GLU A 185 8.79 -1.95 18.64
N VAL A 186 8.69 -1.84 17.31
CA VAL A 186 9.56 -2.59 16.38
C VAL A 186 11.02 -2.20 16.60
N GLU A 187 11.37 -0.92 16.70
CA GLU A 187 12.74 -0.46 16.95
C GLU A 187 13.32 -1.03 18.26
N LYS A 188 12.52 -1.13 19.32
CA LYS A 188 12.98 -1.76 20.59
C LYS A 188 13.34 -3.22 20.41
N ILE A 189 12.68 -3.92 19.50
CA ILE A 189 12.80 -5.36 19.30
C ILE A 189 13.86 -5.70 18.25
N ASP A 190 13.93 -4.91 17.18
CA ASP A 190 14.89 -4.99 16.08
C ASP A 190 15.55 -3.60 15.87
N PRO A 191 16.53 -3.25 16.73
CA PRO A 191 17.12 -1.92 16.75
C PRO A 191 18.00 -1.63 15.52
N HIS A 192 18.33 -2.62 14.69
CA HIS A 192 19.22 -2.45 13.53
C HIS A 192 18.44 -2.40 12.20
N ASN A 193 17.12 -2.37 12.25
CA ASN A 193 16.29 -2.35 11.06
C ASN A 193 16.33 -0.97 10.36
N VAL A 194 17.16 -0.86 9.32
CA VAL A 194 17.32 0.39 8.54
C VAL A 194 16.01 0.92 7.94
N SER A 195 15.05 0.03 7.61
CA SER A 195 13.72 0.46 7.13
C SER A 195 12.96 1.19 8.23
N VAL A 196 12.90 0.60 9.41
CA VAL A 196 12.14 1.13 10.55
C VAL A 196 12.76 2.44 11.02
N LEU A 197 14.09 2.53 11.06
CA LEU A 197 14.78 3.78 11.36
C LEU A 197 14.45 4.88 10.35
N PHE A 198 14.43 4.56 9.07
CA PHE A 198 14.01 5.50 8.04
C PHE A 198 12.54 5.92 8.20
N ASP A 199 11.63 4.98 8.42
CA ASP A 199 10.20 5.25 8.59
C ASP A 199 9.95 6.13 9.84
N LEU A 200 10.65 5.87 10.95
CA LEU A 200 10.61 6.70 12.16
C LEU A 200 11.18 8.09 11.91
N ALA A 201 12.26 8.21 11.15
CA ALA A 201 12.80 9.52 10.77
C ALA A 201 11.79 10.33 9.96
N PHE A 202 11.13 9.69 8.99
CA PHE A 202 10.07 10.30 8.20
C PHE A 202 8.95 10.81 9.12
N ILE A 203 8.44 9.95 10.02
CA ILE A 203 7.38 10.35 10.98
C ILE A 203 7.82 11.54 11.82
N TYR A 204 9.03 11.52 12.39
CA TYR A 204 9.50 12.64 13.21
C TYR A 204 9.63 13.95 12.43
N ARG A 205 10.02 13.90 11.15
CA ARG A 205 10.05 15.09 10.29
C ARG A 205 8.64 15.65 10.09
N GLU A 206 7.67 14.81 9.75
CA GLU A 206 6.27 15.22 9.53
C GLU A 206 5.63 15.75 10.83
N MET A 207 6.05 15.25 11.99
CA MET A 207 5.65 15.76 13.30
C MET A 207 6.43 17.01 13.75
N ASN A 208 7.24 17.62 12.89
CA ASN A 208 8.09 18.78 13.19
C ASN A 208 9.04 18.56 14.39
N LYS A 209 9.66 17.38 14.46
CA LYS A 209 10.67 16.97 15.46
C LYS A 209 12.00 16.66 14.78
N PRO A 210 12.67 17.66 14.19
CA PRO A 210 13.82 17.43 13.31
C PRO A 210 15.02 16.80 14.02
N GLU A 211 15.23 17.04 15.31
CA GLU A 211 16.33 16.45 16.08
C GLU A 211 16.21 14.92 16.16
N LYS A 212 15.00 14.43 16.42
CA LYS A 212 14.73 12.98 16.45
C LYS A 212 14.79 12.37 15.05
N SER A 213 14.34 13.12 14.03
CA SER A 213 14.47 12.70 12.64
C SER A 213 15.94 12.53 12.26
N LYS A 214 16.78 13.50 12.62
CA LYS A 214 18.23 13.47 12.39
C LYS A 214 18.86 12.25 13.06
N GLU A 215 18.60 12.01 14.34
CA GLU A 215 19.11 10.85 15.08
C GLU A 215 18.80 9.52 14.35
N LYS A 216 17.56 9.35 13.89
CA LYS A 216 17.15 8.10 13.21
C LYS A 216 17.79 7.96 11.82
N LEU A 217 17.97 9.05 11.08
CA LEU A 217 18.66 9.05 9.78
C LEU A 217 20.14 8.74 9.93
N GLU A 218 20.84 9.40 10.86
CA GLU A 218 22.26 9.13 11.14
C GLU A 218 22.49 7.66 11.49
N ARG A 219 21.62 7.11 12.34
CA ARG A 219 21.67 5.70 12.73
C ARG A 219 21.41 4.77 11.55
N SER A 220 20.44 5.09 10.69
CA SER A 220 20.15 4.28 9.51
C SER A 220 21.31 4.33 8.49
N ILE A 221 21.90 5.51 8.26
CA ILE A 221 23.09 5.69 7.40
C ILE A 221 24.29 4.89 7.96
N TYR A 222 24.55 4.99 9.26
CA TYR A 222 25.63 4.24 9.92
C TYR A 222 25.50 2.72 9.75
N LEU A 223 24.27 2.21 9.66
CA LEU A 223 23.97 0.80 9.45
C LEU A 223 23.92 0.38 7.97
N GLY A 224 24.36 1.24 7.03
CA GLY A 224 24.36 0.95 5.60
C GLY A 224 23.00 1.12 4.93
N GLY A 225 22.09 1.89 5.53
CA GLY A 225 20.76 2.14 4.99
C GLY A 225 20.76 2.74 3.58
N GLU A 226 21.84 3.40 3.17
CA GLU A 226 22.00 4.00 1.84
C GLU A 226 22.02 2.99 0.69
N GLU A 227 22.42 1.73 0.93
CA GLU A 227 22.39 0.68 -0.10
C GLU A 227 20.95 0.27 -0.45
N LYS A 228 20.08 0.28 0.57
CA LYS A 228 18.67 -0.11 0.44
C LYS A 228 17.75 1.08 0.15
N TYR A 229 18.12 2.25 0.64
CA TYR A 229 17.35 3.49 0.55
C TYR A 229 18.27 4.64 0.11
N PRO A 230 18.62 4.71 -1.19
CA PRO A 230 19.49 5.76 -1.73
C PRO A 230 18.99 7.17 -1.39
N TYR A 231 17.67 7.34 -1.35
CA TYR A 231 16.98 8.58 -0.98
C TYR A 231 17.18 9.02 0.48
N ILE A 232 17.83 8.22 1.35
CA ILE A 232 18.01 8.59 2.76
C ILE A 232 18.76 9.91 2.94
N HIS A 233 19.75 10.17 2.08
CA HIS A 233 20.56 11.39 2.10
C HIS A 233 19.76 12.63 1.72
N GLN A 234 18.75 12.50 0.85
CA GLN A 234 17.88 13.62 0.52
C GLN A 234 17.07 14.04 1.76
N HIS A 235 16.53 13.08 2.51
CA HIS A 235 15.77 13.36 3.73
C HIS A 235 16.66 13.91 4.84
N TYR A 236 17.88 13.39 4.96
CA TYR A 236 18.88 13.93 5.88
C TYR A 236 19.24 15.38 5.55
N GLY A 237 19.41 15.69 4.27
CA GLY A 237 19.66 17.05 3.80
C GLY A 237 18.54 18.02 4.15
N PHE A 238 17.28 17.64 3.90
CA PHE A 238 16.14 18.48 4.26
C PHE A 238 16.01 18.70 5.76
N VAL A 239 16.21 17.66 6.58
CA VAL A 239 16.20 17.78 8.04
C VAL A 239 17.31 18.72 8.53
N CYS A 240 18.53 18.57 7.99
CA CYS A 240 19.65 19.46 8.32
C CYS A 240 19.38 20.91 7.90
N LEU A 241 18.75 21.13 6.74
CA LEU A 241 18.38 22.46 6.29
C LEU A 241 17.34 23.11 7.22
N THR A 242 16.33 22.36 7.66
CA THR A 242 15.35 22.83 8.67
C THR A 242 16.02 23.20 10.00
N MET A 243 17.08 22.48 10.39
CA MET A 243 17.87 22.75 11.59
C MET A 243 18.96 23.82 11.39
N ASN A 244 19.08 24.41 10.20
CA ASN A 244 20.15 25.34 9.82
C ASN A 244 21.58 24.73 9.93
N CYS A 245 21.71 23.40 9.85
CA CYS A 245 22.98 22.69 9.74
C CYS A 245 23.46 22.67 8.28
N LEU A 246 23.87 23.83 7.78
CA LEU A 246 24.09 24.08 6.35
C LEU A 246 25.17 23.17 5.73
N GLU A 247 26.30 22.97 6.40
CA GLU A 247 27.40 22.14 5.91
C GLU A 247 26.99 20.67 5.75
N GLU A 248 26.20 20.16 6.70
CA GLU A 248 25.66 18.80 6.66
C GLU A 248 24.62 18.66 5.57
N ALA A 249 23.71 19.64 5.43
CA ALA A 249 22.70 19.66 4.38
C ALA A 249 23.34 19.60 2.98
N HIS A 250 24.37 20.42 2.74
CA HIS A 250 25.10 20.44 1.47
C HIS A 250 25.75 19.08 1.17
N LYS A 251 26.46 18.48 2.14
CA LYS A 251 27.09 17.15 1.97
C LYS A 251 26.04 16.08 1.67
N ALA A 252 24.92 16.11 2.38
CA ALA A 252 23.83 15.17 2.21
C ALA A 252 23.21 15.26 0.82
N PHE A 253 22.87 16.47 0.36
CA PHE A 253 22.32 16.65 -0.99
C PHE A 253 23.31 16.26 -2.08
N MET A 254 24.60 16.58 -1.92
CA MET A 254 25.65 16.13 -2.85
C MET A 254 25.72 14.60 -2.92
N LYS A 255 25.66 13.91 -1.77
CA LYS A 255 25.65 12.44 -1.75
C LYS A 255 24.37 11.88 -2.37
N ALA A 256 23.22 12.52 -2.13
CA ALA A 256 21.96 12.13 -2.75
C ALA A 256 21.99 12.29 -4.28
N ILE A 257 22.61 13.35 -4.82
CA ILE A 257 22.80 13.53 -6.27
C ILE A 257 23.74 12.47 -6.85
N GLU A 258 24.79 12.08 -6.12
CA GLU A 258 25.70 11.00 -6.54
C GLU A 258 24.97 9.64 -6.65
N LEU A 259 24.09 9.35 -5.69
CA LEU A 259 23.36 8.08 -5.62
C LEU A 259 22.13 8.04 -6.55
N GLU A 260 21.44 9.17 -6.70
CA GLU A 260 20.20 9.32 -7.47
C GLU A 260 20.25 10.55 -8.38
N PRO A 261 21.08 10.55 -9.44
CA PRO A 261 21.28 11.72 -10.30
C PRO A 261 20.02 12.13 -11.07
N ASP A 262 19.04 11.23 -11.22
CA ASP A 262 17.76 11.47 -11.88
C ASP A 262 16.64 11.83 -10.89
N SER A 263 16.94 11.92 -9.58
CA SER A 263 15.98 12.39 -8.59
C SER A 263 15.94 13.92 -8.55
N MET A 264 14.74 14.49 -8.66
CA MET A 264 14.55 15.94 -8.62
C MET A 264 14.84 16.54 -7.23
N LEU A 265 14.46 15.83 -6.16
CA LEU A 265 14.43 16.34 -4.80
C LEU A 265 15.82 16.80 -4.28
N PRO A 266 16.93 16.08 -4.51
CA PRO A 266 18.25 16.56 -4.13
C PRO A 266 18.66 17.89 -4.80
N TYR A 267 18.31 18.11 -6.07
CA TYR A 267 18.59 19.38 -6.74
C TYR A 267 17.73 20.51 -6.17
N LEU A 268 16.46 20.25 -5.86
CA LEU A 268 15.61 21.21 -5.16
C LEU A 268 16.17 21.55 -3.76
N GLY A 269 16.68 20.56 -3.04
CA GLY A 269 17.38 20.74 -1.77
C GLY A 269 18.60 21.66 -1.88
N MET A 270 19.42 21.47 -2.93
CA MET A 270 20.55 22.36 -3.24
C MET A 270 20.11 23.77 -3.61
N ALA A 271 19.02 23.92 -4.36
CA ALA A 271 18.46 25.23 -4.69
C ALA A 271 18.02 25.98 -3.43
N LEU A 272 17.33 25.31 -2.52
CA LEU A 272 16.92 25.85 -1.22
C LEU A 272 18.13 26.20 -0.35
N PHE A 273 19.15 25.33 -0.30
CA PHE A 273 20.41 25.60 0.39
C PHE A 273 21.08 26.89 -0.08
N PHE A 274 21.23 27.10 -1.40
CA PHE A 274 21.81 28.32 -1.93
C PHE A 274 20.91 29.54 -1.75
N SER A 275 19.59 29.36 -1.80
CA SER A 275 18.64 30.44 -1.54
C SER A 275 18.72 30.95 -0.09
N VAL A 276 18.86 30.07 0.90
CA VAL A 276 19.08 30.44 2.31
C VAL A 276 20.38 31.22 2.50
N ARG A 277 21.37 30.99 1.63
CA ARG A 277 22.65 31.71 1.61
C ARG A 277 22.66 32.96 0.74
N GLU A 278 21.51 33.32 0.16
CA GLU A 278 21.36 34.45 -0.78
C GLU A 278 22.25 34.31 -2.04
N GLU A 279 22.71 33.10 -2.36
CA GLU A 279 23.49 32.79 -3.56
C GLU A 279 22.55 32.50 -4.75
N ASN A 280 21.78 33.53 -5.12
CA ASN A 280 20.66 33.45 -6.08
C ASN A 280 21.01 32.82 -7.43
N VAL A 281 22.19 33.10 -7.98
CA VAL A 281 22.63 32.54 -9.27
C VAL A 281 22.75 31.02 -9.20
N LYS A 282 23.35 30.48 -8.14
CA LYS A 282 23.47 29.03 -7.95
C LYS A 282 22.11 28.42 -7.61
N ALA A 283 21.31 29.08 -6.79
CA ALA A 283 19.97 28.62 -6.48
C ALA A 283 19.13 28.44 -7.77
N LEU A 284 19.18 29.40 -8.70
CA LEU A 284 18.52 29.29 -10.00
C LEU A 284 19.09 28.18 -10.89
N GLU A 285 20.40 27.95 -10.87
CA GLU A 285 21.01 26.82 -11.60
C GLU A 285 20.45 25.48 -11.12
N TYR A 286 20.35 25.29 -9.80
CA TYR A 286 19.80 24.07 -9.22
C TYR A 286 18.28 23.95 -9.38
N CYS A 287 17.53 25.07 -9.35
CA CYS A 287 16.13 25.07 -9.77
C CYS A 287 15.99 24.58 -11.21
N ARG A 288 16.86 25.02 -12.13
CA ARG A 288 16.82 24.56 -13.52
C ARG A 288 17.05 23.06 -13.62
N LYS A 289 18.04 22.51 -12.92
CA LYS A 289 18.30 21.06 -12.87
C LYS A 289 17.09 20.28 -12.33
N ALA A 290 16.46 20.76 -11.27
CA ALA A 290 15.22 20.16 -10.75
C ALA A 290 14.08 20.18 -11.78
N LEU A 291 13.91 21.30 -12.50
CA LEU A 291 12.88 21.48 -13.54
C LEU A 291 13.18 20.74 -14.85
N GLU A 292 14.45 20.42 -15.14
CA GLU A 292 14.82 19.54 -16.26
C GLU A 292 14.27 18.11 -16.01
N ILE A 293 14.19 17.67 -14.76
CA ILE A 293 13.64 16.36 -14.36
C ILE A 293 12.10 16.43 -14.23
N ASN A 294 11.57 17.43 -13.51
CA ASN A 294 10.14 17.66 -13.38
C ASN A 294 9.76 19.11 -13.74
N PRO A 295 9.39 19.39 -15.01
CA PRO A 295 9.14 20.75 -15.48
C PRO A 295 7.97 21.49 -14.82
N GLN A 296 7.07 20.75 -14.15
CA GLN A 296 5.87 21.31 -13.51
C GLN A 296 5.93 21.25 -11.98
N ASP A 297 7.11 21.01 -11.40
CA ASP A 297 7.24 21.00 -9.95
C ASP A 297 6.91 22.39 -9.36
N PRO A 298 5.87 22.53 -8.54
CA PRO A 298 5.42 23.82 -8.06
C PRO A 298 6.43 24.46 -7.10
N VAL A 299 7.22 23.67 -6.36
CA VAL A 299 8.17 24.21 -5.39
C VAL A 299 9.37 24.82 -6.11
N ALA A 300 9.92 24.11 -7.09
CA ALA A 300 11.02 24.59 -7.92
C ALA A 300 10.62 25.83 -8.74
N LEU A 301 9.42 25.85 -9.34
CA LEU A 301 8.89 27.00 -10.07
C LEU A 301 8.72 28.23 -9.15
N ASN A 302 8.11 28.05 -7.98
CA ASN A 302 7.89 29.14 -7.04
C ASN A 302 9.21 29.71 -6.50
N LEU A 303 10.19 28.84 -6.21
CA LEU A 303 11.52 29.26 -5.75
C LEU A 303 12.26 30.03 -6.84
N ALA A 304 12.25 29.57 -8.09
CA ALA A 304 12.87 30.31 -9.19
C ALA A 304 12.21 31.68 -9.40
N GLN A 305 10.87 31.75 -9.34
CA GLN A 305 10.13 33.00 -9.45
C GLN A 305 10.40 33.96 -8.30
N SER A 306 10.54 33.48 -7.06
CA SER A 306 10.83 34.35 -5.91
C SER A 306 12.23 34.96 -6.03
N ILE A 307 13.21 34.18 -6.48
CA ILE A 307 14.59 34.64 -6.67
C ILE A 307 14.69 35.67 -7.81
N LEU A 308 13.97 35.47 -8.92
CA LEU A 308 13.99 36.41 -10.06
C LEU A 308 13.26 37.73 -9.80
N LYS A 309 12.48 37.82 -8.73
CA LYS A 309 11.76 39.05 -8.31
C LYS A 309 12.59 39.92 -7.34
N LEU A 310 13.69 39.40 -6.81
CA LEU A 310 14.65 40.09 -5.95
C LEU A 310 15.74 40.77 -6.79
#